data_AF-A2G0K4-F1
#
_entry.id   AF-A2G0K4-F1
#
_cell.length_a   1.000
_cell.length_b   1.000
_cell.length_c   1.000
_cell.angle_alpha   90.00
_cell.angle_beta   90.00
_cell.angle_gamma   90.00
#
_symmetry.space_group_name_H-M   'P 1'
#
loop_
_entity.id
_entity.type
_entity.pdbx_description
1 polymer ?
#
loop_
_entity_poly.entity_id
_entity_poly.type
_entity_poly.pdbx_seq_one_letter_code
_entity_poly.pdbx_strand_id
1 'polypeptide(L)'
;MVESVSGDNPWETLSQLDQREFFSLKNYFSTYKKPYGKDIRSEVFRRELFILLSYIDKDMSKRSSKCKIIGISFVGPFVCTNTKLLSNFIGRSKSSINAGLQQIGFYAVKDKKICRQVLGITMPTLTGNTYMKQWSVRAVSDNAKFCFLTRFVHPETPLINSDSLDKPSEPMPIEEECNLPLFEDFNFDFSSLSNPF
;
A
#
# COMPACT_ATOMS: atom_id res chain seq x y z
N MET A 1 -22.33 -14.80 24.85
CA MET A 1 -21.80 -15.77 23.87
C MET A 1 -20.56 -15.15 23.28
N VAL A 2 -19.40 -15.74 23.55
CA VAL A 2 -18.10 -15.24 23.05
C VAL A 2 -17.91 -15.91 21.70
N GLU A 3 -18.08 -15.15 20.62
CA GLU A 3 -17.76 -15.64 19.28
C GLU A 3 -16.26 -15.97 19.23
N SER A 4 -16.00 -17.22 18.87
CA SER A 4 -14.70 -17.78 18.57
C SER A 4 -13.96 -16.89 17.56
N VAL A 5 -12.79 -16.38 17.97
CA VAL A 5 -11.83 -15.76 17.05
C VAL A 5 -11.29 -16.86 16.15
N SER A 6 -11.91 -17.07 14.99
CA SER A 6 -11.28 -17.84 13.92
C SER A 6 -10.03 -17.09 13.49
N GLY A 7 -8.90 -17.55 13.99
CA GLY A 7 -7.57 -17.17 13.55
C GLY A 7 -7.31 -17.73 12.16
N ASP A 8 -8.09 -17.28 11.17
CA ASP A 8 -7.90 -17.67 9.78
C ASP A 8 -6.55 -17.12 9.33
N ASN A 9 -5.61 -18.05 9.13
CA ASN A 9 -4.31 -17.75 8.57
C ASN A 9 -4.54 -17.18 7.15
N PRO A 10 -4.27 -15.88 6.91
CA PRO A 10 -4.59 -15.26 5.63
C PRO A 10 -3.84 -15.92 4.46
N TRP A 11 -2.70 -16.58 4.73
CA TRP A 11 -1.97 -17.36 3.73
C TRP A 11 -2.75 -18.57 3.22
N GLU A 12 -3.36 -19.34 4.13
CA GLU A 12 -4.11 -20.57 3.80
C GLU A 12 -5.37 -20.27 2.99
N THR A 13 -5.90 -19.05 3.10
CA THR A 13 -7.07 -18.64 2.33
C THR A 13 -6.76 -18.33 0.86
N LEU A 14 -5.49 -18.16 0.48
CA LEU A 14 -5.09 -17.84 -0.88
C LEU A 14 -5.11 -19.06 -1.80
N SER A 15 -5.47 -18.83 -3.07
CA SER A 15 -5.34 -19.86 -4.10
C SER A 15 -3.87 -20.21 -4.36
N GLN A 16 -3.60 -21.41 -4.89
CA GLN A 16 -2.23 -21.78 -5.28
C GLN A 16 -1.65 -20.84 -6.36
N LEU A 17 -2.50 -20.28 -7.22
CA LEU A 17 -2.09 -19.27 -8.21
C LEU A 17 -1.61 -17.98 -7.50
N ASP A 18 -2.40 -17.48 -6.55
CA ASP A 18 -2.04 -16.29 -5.79
C ASP A 18 -0.78 -16.49 -4.95
N GLN A 19 -0.59 -17.69 -4.37
CA GLN A 19 0.61 -18.02 -3.60
C GLN A 19 1.86 -18.03 -4.49
N ARG A 20 1.78 -18.61 -5.70
CA ARG A 20 2.88 -18.58 -6.67
C ARG A 20 3.24 -17.16 -7.08
N GLU A 21 2.23 -16.36 -7.41
CA GLU A 21 2.42 -14.96 -7.80
C GLU A 21 2.99 -14.12 -6.63
N PHE A 22 2.55 -14.37 -5.39
CA PHE A 22 3.13 -13.76 -4.20
C PHE A 22 4.63 -14.02 -4.10
N PHE A 23 5.07 -15.27 -4.27
CA PHE A 23 6.49 -15.61 -4.23
C PHE A 23 7.27 -15.00 -5.39
N SER A 24 6.71 -14.98 -6.61
CA SER A 24 7.32 -14.34 -7.77
C SER A 24 7.56 -12.84 -7.50
N LEU A 25 6.55 -12.13 -6.99
CA LEU A 25 6.66 -10.73 -6.62
C LEU A 25 7.68 -10.50 -5.49
N LYS A 26 7.66 -11.34 -4.45
CA LYS A 26 8.61 -11.25 -3.35
C LYS A 26 10.06 -11.44 -3.83
N ASN A 27 10.28 -12.40 -4.73
CA ASN A 27 11.58 -12.64 -5.34
C ASN A 27 12.01 -11.45 -6.20
N TYR A 28 11.10 -10.91 -7.02
CA TYR A 28 11.33 -9.70 -7.80
C TYR A 28 11.80 -8.54 -6.93
N PHE A 29 11.08 -8.21 -5.84
CA PHE A 29 11.48 -7.12 -4.96
C PHE A 29 12.79 -7.37 -4.21
N SER A 30 13.16 -8.64 -4.00
CA SER A 30 14.38 -9.04 -3.30
C SER A 30 15.61 -8.98 -4.21
N THR A 31 15.47 -9.30 -5.49
CA THR A 31 16.58 -9.31 -6.48
C THR A 31 16.73 -7.98 -7.22
N TYR A 32 15.68 -7.16 -7.24
CA TYR A 32 15.69 -5.88 -7.93
C TYR A 32 16.69 -4.90 -7.30
N LYS A 33 17.73 -4.53 -8.09
CA LYS A 33 18.67 -3.49 -7.72
C LYS A 33 18.00 -2.13 -7.81
N LYS A 34 17.75 -1.53 -6.65
CA LYS A 34 17.10 -0.22 -6.56
C LYS A 34 18.07 0.87 -7.02
N PRO A 35 17.69 1.72 -7.98
CA PRO A 35 18.53 2.82 -8.44
C PRO A 35 18.73 3.86 -7.32
N TYR A 36 19.86 4.56 -7.37
CA TYR A 36 20.26 5.57 -6.40
C TYR A 36 19.91 6.98 -6.92
N GLY A 37 19.37 7.84 -6.04
CA GLY A 37 18.90 9.20 -6.39
C GLY A 37 17.60 9.54 -5.65
N LYS A 38 17.37 10.78 -5.22
CA LYS A 38 16.21 11.14 -4.37
C LYS A 38 14.88 11.02 -5.15
N ASP A 39 14.78 11.62 -6.33
CA ASP A 39 13.54 11.63 -7.13
C ASP A 39 13.27 10.28 -7.81
N ILE A 40 14.35 9.60 -8.21
CA ILE A 40 14.26 8.24 -8.74
C ILE A 40 13.72 7.29 -7.65
N ARG A 41 14.07 7.50 -6.37
CA ARG A 41 13.61 6.65 -5.26
C ARG A 41 12.11 6.77 -5.00
N SER A 42 11.52 7.97 -5.11
CA SER A 42 10.07 8.16 -4.97
C SER A 42 9.31 7.57 -6.15
N GLU A 43 9.81 7.74 -7.37
CA GLU A 43 9.19 7.14 -8.57
C GLU A 43 9.25 5.61 -8.56
N VAL A 44 10.40 5.03 -8.18
CA VAL A 44 10.52 3.58 -8.01
C VAL A 44 9.59 3.08 -6.91
N PHE A 45 9.49 3.81 -5.79
CA PHE A 45 8.56 3.44 -4.72
C PHE A 45 7.11 3.45 -5.19
N ARG A 46 6.71 4.50 -5.90
CA ARG A 46 5.39 4.61 -6.52
C ARG A 46 5.10 3.41 -7.41
N ARG A 47 6.05 3.04 -8.28
CA ARG A 47 5.92 1.87 -9.17
C ARG A 47 5.77 0.56 -8.39
N GLU A 48 6.57 0.36 -7.34
CA GLU A 48 6.44 -0.81 -6.46
C GLU A 48 5.02 -0.90 -5.88
N LEU A 49 4.46 0.22 -5.39
CA LEU A 49 3.09 0.25 -4.86
C LEU A 49 2.03 -0.05 -5.93
N PHE A 50 2.20 0.40 -7.17
CA PHE A 50 1.31 0.04 -8.28
C PHE A 50 1.35 -1.46 -8.59
N ILE A 51 2.51 -2.10 -8.56
CA ILE A 51 2.64 -3.55 -8.74
C ILE A 51 1.86 -4.29 -7.64
N LEU A 52 2.00 -3.85 -6.39
CA LEU A 52 1.25 -4.43 -5.26
C LEU A 52 -0.26 -4.24 -5.43
N LEU A 53 -0.69 -3.04 -5.83
CA LEU A 53 -2.09 -2.73 -6.09
C LEU A 53 -2.66 -3.68 -7.15
N SER A 54 -1.98 -3.84 -8.29
CA SER A 54 -2.43 -4.72 -9.36
C SER A 54 -2.60 -6.18 -8.91
N TYR A 55 -1.66 -6.70 -8.10
CA TYR A 55 -1.76 -8.04 -7.54
C TYR A 55 -2.93 -8.21 -6.55
N ILE A 56 -3.11 -7.22 -5.67
CA ILE A 56 -4.22 -7.18 -4.71
C ILE A 56 -5.56 -7.09 -5.46
N ASP A 57 -5.60 -6.32 -6.54
CA ASP A 57 -6.82 -5.99 -7.28
C ASP A 57 -7.28 -7.06 -8.28
N LYS A 58 -6.44 -8.07 -8.49
CA LYS A 58 -6.72 -9.18 -9.40
C LYS A 58 -7.89 -10.04 -8.92
N ASP A 59 -8.01 -10.26 -7.61
CA ASP A 59 -9.09 -11.03 -6.98
C ASP A 59 -9.60 -10.32 -5.72
N MET A 60 -10.79 -9.72 -5.82
CA MET A 60 -11.46 -9.02 -4.72
C MET A 60 -11.85 -9.94 -3.58
N SER A 61 -12.15 -11.22 -3.83
CA SER A 61 -12.58 -12.17 -2.80
C SER A 61 -11.45 -12.49 -1.82
N LYS A 62 -10.20 -12.43 -2.29
CA LYS A 62 -8.98 -12.66 -1.49
C LYS A 62 -8.22 -11.40 -1.15
N ARG A 63 -8.75 -10.22 -1.52
CA ARG A 63 -8.14 -8.91 -1.26
C ARG A 63 -7.67 -8.76 0.18
N SER A 64 -8.57 -8.96 1.14
CA SER A 64 -8.27 -8.74 2.56
C SER A 64 -7.10 -9.60 3.02
N SER A 65 -7.06 -10.86 2.59
CA SER A 65 -5.96 -11.79 2.88
C SER A 65 -4.65 -11.35 2.23
N LYS A 66 -4.67 -10.95 0.94
CA LYS A 66 -3.50 -10.41 0.23
C LYS A 66 -2.95 -9.17 0.93
N CYS A 67 -3.81 -8.22 1.28
CA CYS A 67 -3.43 -7.02 2.01
C CYS A 67 -2.75 -7.37 3.34
N LYS A 68 -3.33 -8.30 4.10
CA LYS A 68 -2.78 -8.74 5.39
C LYS A 68 -1.41 -9.39 5.28
N ILE A 69 -1.14 -10.22 4.27
CA ILE A 69 0.17 -10.88 4.15
C ILE A 69 1.25 -9.96 3.60
N ILE A 70 0.89 -9.02 2.72
CA ILE A 70 1.83 -8.04 2.16
C ILE A 70 2.11 -6.93 3.17
N GLY A 71 1.11 -6.54 3.95
CA GLY A 71 1.20 -5.40 4.87
C GLY A 71 0.84 -4.06 4.23
N ILE A 72 0.03 -4.06 3.18
CA ILE A 72 -0.49 -2.82 2.57
C ILE A 72 -1.94 -3.00 2.14
N SER A 73 -2.73 -1.94 2.22
CA SER A 73 -4.05 -1.87 1.61
C SER A 73 -4.34 -0.49 1.03
N PHE A 74 -5.20 -0.44 0.02
CA PHE A 74 -5.65 0.77 -0.66
C PHE A 74 -7.16 0.90 -0.50
N VAL A 75 -7.66 2.10 -0.21
CA VAL A 75 -9.12 2.36 -0.13
C VAL A 75 -9.36 3.85 -0.30
N GLY A 76 -10.05 4.25 -1.37
CA GLY A 76 -10.26 5.66 -1.70
C GLY A 76 -8.93 6.46 -1.67
N PRO A 77 -8.87 7.61 -0.97
CA PRO A 77 -7.65 8.41 -0.86
C PRO A 77 -6.65 7.86 0.17
N PHE A 78 -6.87 6.66 0.72
CA PHE A 78 -6.09 6.12 1.82
C PHE A 78 -5.17 4.97 1.40
N VAL A 79 -3.99 4.95 2.02
CA VAL A 79 -3.06 3.82 2.02
C VAL A 79 -2.85 3.38 3.46
N CYS A 80 -3.19 2.14 3.75
CA CYS A 80 -2.95 1.51 5.04
C CYS A 80 -1.67 0.69 4.95
N THR A 81 -0.76 0.82 5.91
CA THR A 81 0.49 0.05 5.92
C THR A 81 0.75 -0.60 7.28
N ASN A 82 1.13 -1.87 7.26
CA ASN A 82 1.89 -2.51 8.32
C ASN A 82 3.36 -2.52 7.89
N THR A 83 4.11 -1.54 8.38
CA THR A 83 5.50 -1.32 7.93
C THR A 83 6.42 -2.51 8.17
N LYS A 84 6.16 -3.36 9.19
CA LYS A 84 6.95 -4.58 9.43
C LYS A 84 6.77 -5.59 8.31
N LEU A 85 5.53 -5.86 7.95
CA LEU A 85 5.22 -6.79 6.85
C LEU A 85 5.64 -6.24 5.50
N LEU A 86 5.30 -4.97 5.22
CA LEU A 86 5.63 -4.35 3.94
C LEU A 86 7.15 -4.28 3.75
N SER A 87 7.90 -3.89 4.77
CA SER A 87 9.37 -3.89 4.76
C SER A 87 9.94 -5.25 4.36
N ASN A 88 9.40 -6.32 4.93
CA ASN A 88 9.83 -7.69 4.63
C ASN A 88 9.43 -8.14 3.22
N PHE A 89 8.35 -7.58 2.66
CA PHE A 89 7.86 -7.95 1.35
C PHE A 89 8.60 -7.23 0.22
N ILE A 90 8.75 -5.90 0.30
CA ILE A 90 9.39 -5.09 -0.74
C ILE A 90 10.88 -4.83 -0.50
N GLY A 91 11.45 -5.31 0.61
CA GLY A 91 12.87 -5.14 0.95
C GLY A 91 13.27 -3.67 1.16
N ARG A 92 12.40 -2.86 1.77
CA ARG A 92 12.69 -1.44 2.11
C ARG A 92 12.64 -1.25 3.62
N SER A 93 13.55 -0.44 4.16
CA SER A 93 13.50 -0.07 5.57
C SER A 93 12.27 0.78 5.91
N LYS A 94 11.84 0.75 7.17
CA LYS A 94 10.71 1.55 7.69
C LYS A 94 10.85 3.05 7.36
N SER A 95 12.05 3.61 7.51
CA SER A 95 12.30 5.03 7.18
C SER A 95 12.17 5.29 5.68
N SER A 96 12.64 4.38 4.82
CA SER A 96 12.49 4.49 3.36
C SER A 96 11.02 4.43 2.92
N ILE A 97 10.21 3.57 3.52
CA ILE A 97 8.76 3.49 3.26
C ILE A 97 8.08 4.80 3.69
N ASN A 98 8.37 5.28 4.91
CA ASN A 98 7.74 6.49 5.43
C ASN A 98 8.09 7.75 4.64
N ALA A 99 9.37 7.89 4.27
CA ALA A 99 9.86 8.98 3.43
C ALA A 99 9.30 8.87 2.01
N GLY A 100 9.27 7.66 1.44
CA GLY A 100 8.67 7.40 0.13
C GLY A 100 7.22 7.85 0.08
N LEU A 101 6.39 7.42 1.04
CA LEU A 101 4.99 7.82 1.16
C LEU A 101 4.83 9.36 1.26
N GLN A 102 5.67 10.03 2.06
CA GLN A 102 5.63 11.51 2.16
C GLN A 102 6.01 12.19 0.85
N GLN A 103 7.08 11.71 0.18
CA GLN A 103 7.54 12.26 -1.11
C GLN A 103 6.48 12.13 -2.19
N ILE A 104 5.66 11.09 -2.15
CA ILE A 104 4.54 10.91 -3.07
C ILE A 104 3.23 11.55 -2.60
N GLY A 105 3.27 12.36 -1.53
CA GLY A 105 2.12 13.16 -1.06
C GLY A 105 1.15 12.46 -0.11
N PHE A 106 1.55 11.35 0.52
CA PHE A 106 0.75 10.61 1.49
C PHE A 106 1.22 10.86 2.94
N TYR A 107 0.36 11.50 3.72
CA TYR A 107 0.63 11.89 5.11
C TYR A 107 -0.17 11.07 6.10
N ALA A 108 0.36 10.94 7.32
CA ALA A 108 -0.31 10.16 8.37
C ALA A 108 -1.62 10.83 8.80
N VAL A 109 -2.64 10.01 9.04
CA VAL A 109 -3.93 10.45 9.57
C VAL A 109 -3.85 10.48 11.09
N LYS A 110 -4.12 11.65 11.69
CA LYS A 110 -4.08 11.84 13.16
C LYS A 110 -5.29 11.22 13.86
N ASP A 111 -6.46 11.31 13.23
CA ASP A 111 -7.71 10.87 13.85
C ASP A 111 -7.80 9.33 13.91
N LYS A 112 -7.68 8.80 15.13
CA LYS A 112 -7.80 7.36 15.42
C LYS A 112 -9.17 6.79 15.07
N LYS A 113 -10.25 7.58 15.06
CA LYS A 113 -11.57 7.12 14.62
C LYS A 113 -11.57 6.87 13.11
N ILE A 114 -11.06 7.82 12.32
CA ILE A 114 -10.90 7.66 10.87
C ILE A 114 -10.00 6.45 10.57
N CYS A 115 -8.84 6.35 11.22
CA CYS A 115 -7.94 5.21 11.04
C CYS A 115 -8.64 3.86 11.29
N ARG A 116 -9.47 3.78 12.35
CA ARG A 116 -10.20 2.56 12.67
C ARG A 116 -11.29 2.24 11.65
N GLN A 117 -12.04 3.25 11.21
CA GLN A 117 -13.06 3.10 10.19
C GLN A 117 -12.44 2.63 8.86
N VAL A 118 -11.37 3.28 8.39
CA VAL A 118 -10.68 2.91 7.15
C VAL A 118 -10.16 1.47 7.20
N LEU A 119 -9.50 1.09 8.30
CA LEU A 119 -9.01 -0.28 8.50
C LEU A 119 -10.15 -1.31 8.58
N GLY A 120 -11.25 -0.96 9.25
CA GLY A 120 -12.45 -1.80 9.34
C GLY A 120 -13.14 -2.00 7.99
N ILE A 121 -13.16 -0.98 7.14
CA ILE A 121 -13.67 -1.09 5.77
C ILE A 121 -12.81 -2.03 4.94
N THR A 122 -11.49 -1.79 4.90
CA THR A 122 -10.62 -2.52 3.97
C THR A 122 -10.26 -3.93 4.45
N MET A 123 -10.21 -4.14 5.76
CA MET A 123 -9.86 -5.41 6.39
C MET A 123 -10.72 -5.63 7.65
N PRO A 124 -12.02 -5.97 7.49
CA PRO A 124 -12.98 -6.02 8.60
C PRO A 124 -12.54 -6.90 9.77
N THR A 125 -11.90 -8.01 9.46
CA THR A 125 -11.36 -9.00 10.42
C THR A 125 -10.18 -8.48 11.28
N LEU A 126 -9.66 -7.27 11.03
CA LEU A 126 -8.73 -6.59 11.93
C LEU A 126 -9.43 -5.85 13.08
N THR A 127 -10.72 -5.54 12.93
CA THR A 127 -11.47 -4.75 13.90
C THR A 127 -11.54 -5.48 15.23
N GLY A 128 -11.18 -4.80 16.32
CA GLY A 128 -11.12 -5.39 17.67
C GLY A 128 -9.88 -6.24 17.95
N ASN A 129 -9.02 -6.50 16.96
CA ASN A 129 -7.78 -7.26 17.13
C ASN A 129 -6.62 -6.34 17.56
N THR A 130 -5.78 -6.77 18.50
CA THR A 130 -4.56 -6.03 18.90
C THR A 130 -3.60 -5.81 17.73
N TYR A 131 -3.64 -6.68 16.73
CA TYR A 131 -2.89 -6.59 15.48
C TYR A 131 -3.20 -5.31 14.68
N MET A 132 -4.40 -4.75 14.82
CA MET A 132 -4.79 -3.48 14.19
C MET A 132 -3.86 -2.32 14.57
N LYS A 133 -3.30 -2.32 15.79
CA LYS A 133 -2.38 -1.28 16.27
C LYS A 133 -1.05 -1.24 15.51
N GLN A 134 -0.73 -2.30 14.76
CA GLN A 134 0.48 -2.40 13.93
C GLN A 134 0.29 -1.75 12.56
N TRP A 135 -0.93 -1.33 12.23
CA TRP A 135 -1.28 -0.65 10.99
C TRP A 135 -1.34 0.86 11.18
N SER A 136 -0.83 1.58 10.20
CA SER A 136 -0.95 3.02 10.08
C SER A 136 -1.76 3.37 8.85
N VAL A 137 -2.56 4.43 8.94
CA VAL A 137 -3.35 4.95 7.83
C VAL A 137 -2.74 6.26 7.37
N ARG A 138 -2.53 6.36 6.07
CA ARG A 138 -2.11 7.59 5.40
C ARG A 138 -3.15 8.01 4.39
N ALA A 139 -3.26 9.30 4.14
CA ALA A 139 -4.13 9.85 3.12
C ALA A 139 -3.38 10.78 2.18
N VAL A 140 -3.89 10.88 0.96
CA VAL A 140 -3.50 11.87 -0.05
C VAL A 140 -3.66 13.28 0.54
N SER A 141 -2.64 14.12 0.37
CA SER A 141 -2.75 15.58 0.62
C SER A 141 -3.07 16.36 -0.64
N ASP A 142 -3.41 17.63 -0.46
CA ASP A 142 -3.60 18.63 -1.51
C ASP A 142 -2.40 18.75 -2.50
N ASN A 143 -1.19 18.41 -2.04
CA ASN A 143 0.04 18.49 -2.86
C ASN A 143 0.36 17.20 -3.62
N ALA A 144 -0.44 16.15 -3.44
CA ALA A 144 -0.19 14.89 -4.12
C ALA A 144 -0.58 15.00 -5.60
N LYS A 145 0.36 14.62 -6.48
CA LYS A 145 0.13 14.63 -7.93
C LYS A 145 -0.70 13.44 -8.42
N PHE A 146 -0.98 12.46 -7.57
CA PHE A 146 -1.70 11.25 -7.94
C PHE A 146 -2.36 10.55 -6.75
N CYS A 147 -3.26 9.60 -7.04
CA CYS A 147 -3.86 8.69 -6.07
C CYS A 147 -3.81 7.25 -6.62
N PHE A 148 -3.80 6.27 -5.72
CA PHE A 148 -3.92 4.86 -6.10
C PHE A 148 -5.39 4.50 -6.30
N LEU A 149 -5.79 4.28 -7.55
CA LEU A 149 -7.16 3.90 -7.89
C LEU A 149 -7.33 2.39 -7.77
N THR A 150 -7.90 1.95 -6.65
CA THR A 150 -8.25 0.55 -6.45
C THR A 150 -9.66 0.23 -6.97
N ARG A 151 -9.86 -0.99 -7.45
CA ARG A 151 -11.18 -1.57 -7.79
C ARG A 151 -12.08 -1.73 -6.55
N PHE A 152 -11.51 -1.66 -5.35
CA PHE A 152 -12.25 -1.71 -4.11
C PHE A 152 -12.78 -0.32 -3.74
N VAL A 153 -14.03 -0.06 -4.12
CA VAL A 153 -14.76 1.15 -3.77
C VAL A 153 -15.75 0.83 -2.66
N HIS A 154 -15.74 1.62 -1.59
CA HIS A 154 -16.67 1.44 -0.48
C HIS A 154 -17.42 2.75 -0.19
N PRO A 155 -18.76 2.73 -0.09
CA PRO A 155 -19.57 3.95 0.07
C PRO A 155 -19.31 4.66 1.40
N GLU A 156 -18.96 3.90 2.45
CA GLU A 156 -18.68 4.46 3.78
C GLU A 156 -17.22 4.93 3.96
N THR A 157 -16.46 5.07 2.88
CA THR A 157 -15.09 5.59 2.95
C THR A 157 -15.14 7.01 3.52
N PRO A 158 -14.47 7.30 4.64
CA PRO A 158 -14.60 8.59 5.29
C PRO A 158 -13.98 9.69 4.42
N LEU A 159 -14.63 10.86 4.42
CA LEU A 159 -14.04 12.07 3.88
C LEU A 159 -12.93 12.53 4.84
N ILE A 160 -11.80 12.96 4.28
CA ILE A 160 -10.70 13.50 5.08
C ILE A 160 -10.47 14.96 4.74
N ASN A 161 -10.42 15.78 5.79
CA ASN A 161 -10.05 17.19 5.69
C ASN A 161 -8.54 17.33 5.85
N SER A 162 -7.95 18.29 5.13
CA SER A 162 -6.51 18.51 5.10
C SER A 162 -5.87 18.79 6.48
N ASP A 163 -6.63 19.35 7.42
CA ASP A 163 -6.22 19.59 8.82
C ASP A 163 -6.02 18.32 9.65
N SER A 164 -6.64 17.20 9.21
CA SER A 164 -6.54 15.90 9.90
C SER A 164 -5.23 15.16 9.60
N LEU A 165 -4.37 15.74 8.76
CA LEU A 165 -3.09 15.17 8.33
C LEU A 165 -1.93 15.68 9.18
N ASP A 166 -0.96 14.81 9.46
CA ASP A 166 0.37 15.18 9.95
C ASP A 166 1.21 15.75 8.80
N LYS A 167 0.92 16.99 8.40
CA LYS A 167 1.78 17.75 7.48
C LYS A 167 3.06 18.19 8.24
N PRO A 168 4.26 18.04 7.65
CA PRO A 168 5.48 18.61 8.21
C PRO A 168 5.32 20.15 8.29
N SER A 169 5.84 20.75 9.36
CA SER A 169 5.73 22.18 9.65
C SER A 169 6.52 23.09 8.69
N GLU A 170 7.34 22.52 7.83
CA GLU A 170 8.07 23.22 6.78
C GLU A 170 7.69 22.65 5.41
N PRO A 171 7.44 23.52 4.40
CA PRO A 171 7.37 23.04 3.04
C PRO A 171 8.70 22.40 2.68
N MET A 172 8.70 21.14 2.26
CA MET A 172 9.86 20.62 1.53
C MET A 172 10.09 21.56 0.34
N PRO A 173 11.34 21.94 0.03
CA PRO A 173 11.63 22.78 -1.13
C PRO A 173 10.94 22.19 -2.35
N ILE A 174 10.04 22.98 -2.96
CA ILE A 174 9.51 22.69 -4.29
C ILE A 174 10.64 23.10 -5.23
N GLU A 175 11.53 22.16 -5.52
CA GLU A 175 12.45 22.31 -6.64
C GLU A 175 11.77 21.80 -7.91
N GLU A 176 12.09 22.48 -9.01
CA GLU A 176 11.34 22.65 -10.25
C GLU A 176 10.72 21.39 -10.86
N GLU A 177 9.63 21.60 -11.61
CA GLU A 177 8.97 20.59 -12.42
C GLU A 177 9.98 19.79 -13.24
N CYS A 178 10.27 18.55 -12.80
CA CYS A 178 10.81 17.56 -13.71
C CYS A 178 9.74 17.32 -14.78
N ASN A 179 9.96 17.89 -15.97
CA ASN A 179 9.34 17.48 -17.22
C ASN A 179 9.70 16.01 -17.49
N LEU A 180 9.06 15.10 -16.76
CA LEU A 180 9.00 13.70 -17.15
C LEU A 180 7.92 13.59 -18.22
N PRO A 181 8.17 12.91 -19.35
CA PRO A 181 7.13 12.64 -20.32
C PRO A 181 5.94 12.00 -19.58
N LEU A 182 4.73 12.47 -19.88
CA LEU A 182 3.50 11.79 -19.51
C LEU A 182 3.66 10.34 -19.97
N PHE A 183 3.94 9.43 -19.03
CA PHE A 183 4.08 8.01 -19.29
C PHE A 183 2.67 7.45 -19.53
N GLU A 184 2.13 7.73 -20.70
CA GLU A 184 1.23 6.80 -21.37
C GLU A 184 1.98 5.49 -21.58
N ASP A 185 1.25 4.39 -21.41
CA ASP A 185 1.68 2.99 -21.55
C ASP A 185 2.51 2.40 -20.40
N PHE A 186 1.79 1.80 -19.43
CA PHE A 186 2.35 0.65 -18.73
C PHE A 186 1.37 -0.51 -18.66
N ASN A 187 1.44 -1.37 -19.68
CA ASN A 187 1.09 -2.79 -19.55
C ASN A 187 2.25 -3.48 -18.83
N PHE A 188 2.20 -3.59 -17.50
CA PHE A 188 3.07 -4.54 -16.79
C PHE A 188 2.63 -5.93 -17.20
N ASP A 189 3.36 -6.54 -18.13
CA ASP A 189 3.07 -7.89 -18.57
C ASP A 189 3.49 -8.89 -17.49
N PHE A 190 2.52 -9.32 -16.68
CA PHE A 190 2.68 -10.39 -15.71
C PHE A 190 3.11 -11.72 -16.36
N SER A 191 2.97 -11.90 -17.68
CA SER A 191 3.48 -13.08 -18.39
C SER A 191 5.01 -13.16 -18.39
N SER A 192 5.69 -12.02 -18.25
CA SER A 192 7.16 -11.98 -18.10
C SER A 192 7.67 -12.50 -16.75
N LEU A 193 6.78 -12.65 -15.76
CA LEU A 193 7.10 -13.23 -14.45
C LEU A 193 6.90 -14.76 -14.40
N SER A 194 6.45 -15.38 -15.50
CA SER A 194 6.44 -16.84 -15.63
C SER A 194 7.73 -17.36 -16.28
N ASN A 195 8.50 -18.07 -15.45
CA ASN A 195 9.56 -19.04 -15.77
C ASN A 195 10.99 -18.50 -16.05
N PRO A 196 12.01 -19.15 -15.45
CA PRO A 196 12.36 -20.52 -15.84
C PRO A 196 12.51 -21.48 -14.65
N PHE A 197 11.56 -22.39 -14.49
CA PHE A 197 11.81 -23.80 -14.17
C PHE A 197 10.67 -24.65 -14.75
#